data_AF-A0A8I0H7Q3-F1
#
_entry.id   AF-A0A8I0H7Q3-F1
#
_cell.length_a   1.000
_cell.length_b   1.000
_cell.length_c   1.000
_cell.angle_alpha   90.00
_cell.angle_beta   90.00
_cell.angle_gamma   90.00
#
_symmetry.space_group_name_H-M   'P 1'
#
loop_
_entity.id
_entity.type
_entity.pdbx_description
1 polymer ?
#
loop_
_entity_poly.entity_id
_entity_poly.type
_entity_poly.pdbx_seq_one_letter_code
_entity_poly.pdbx_strand_id
1 'polypeptide(L)'
;LGEIRPNQLITTFGPGSIVDAVKDSVTVLDLNYWKEKGKKIIDGRLASYLGVDCFSMPRTSYSGDIPVVSFPYMHVCSNVKCGRIF
;
A
#
# COMPACT_ATOMS: atom_id res chain seq x y z
N LEU A 1 21.94 -15.43 0.81
CA LEU A 1 20.45 -15.43 0.69
C LEU A 1 20.11 -14.28 -0.23
N GLY A 2 19.72 -14.59 -1.48
CA GLY A 2 19.70 -13.64 -2.59
C GLY A 2 18.62 -12.57 -2.44
N GLU A 3 18.97 -11.33 -2.79
CA GLU A 3 18.01 -10.24 -2.91
C GLU A 3 16.99 -10.59 -4.01
N ILE A 4 15.77 -10.93 -3.62
CA ILE A 4 14.66 -11.13 -4.56
C ILE A 4 14.37 -9.78 -5.23
N ARG A 5 14.27 -9.78 -6.56
CA ARG A 5 13.92 -8.55 -7.28
C ARG A 5 12.45 -8.22 -7.00
N PRO A 6 12.10 -6.98 -6.61
CA PRO A 6 10.74 -6.61 -6.22
C PRO A 6 9.66 -6.91 -7.27
N ASN A 7 10.01 -6.89 -8.55
CA ASN A 7 9.11 -7.26 -9.65
C ASN A 7 8.73 -8.76 -9.67
N GLN A 8 9.48 -9.62 -8.97
CA GLN A 8 9.15 -11.02 -8.75
C GLN A 8 8.23 -11.21 -7.53
N LEU A 9 8.03 -10.16 -6.73
CA LEU A 9 7.10 -10.11 -5.61
C LEU A 9 5.77 -9.51 -6.10
N ILE A 10 5.10 -10.19 -7.03
CA ILE A 10 3.72 -9.83 -7.38
C ILE A 10 2.84 -10.26 -6.21
N THR A 11 2.38 -9.30 -5.42
CA THR A 11 1.50 -9.56 -4.28
C THR A 11 0.16 -8.88 -4.48
N THR A 12 -0.86 -9.41 -3.81
CA THR A 12 -2.20 -8.82 -3.77
C THR A 12 -2.27 -7.58 -2.88
N PHE A 13 -1.15 -6.99 -2.45
CA PHE A 13 -1.09 -5.92 -1.43
C PHE A 13 -0.71 -4.54 -2.00
N GLY A 14 -0.84 -4.34 -3.32
CA GLY A 14 -0.56 -3.05 -3.96
C GLY A 14 -1.64 -1.99 -3.71
N PRO A 15 -1.43 -0.74 -4.15
CA PRO A 15 -2.47 0.29 -4.17
C PRO A 15 -3.81 -0.18 -4.75
N GLY A 16 -4.90 0.13 -4.06
CA GLY A 16 -6.26 -0.28 -4.41
C GLY A 16 -6.62 -1.71 -3.99
N SER A 17 -5.69 -2.48 -3.43
CA SER A 17 -6.01 -3.80 -2.88
C SER A 17 -6.78 -3.71 -1.57
N ILE A 18 -7.70 -4.65 -1.37
CA ILE A 18 -8.33 -4.91 -0.08
C ILE A 18 -7.50 -5.96 0.64
N VAL A 19 -7.06 -5.62 1.83
CA VAL A 19 -6.21 -6.43 2.70
C VAL A 19 -7.00 -6.76 3.95
N ASP A 20 -7.14 -8.05 4.23
CA ASP A 20 -7.77 -8.51 5.45
C ASP A 20 -6.76 -8.40 6.61
N ALA A 21 -6.96 -7.43 7.50
CA ALA A 21 -6.23 -7.35 8.76
C ALA A 21 -7.02 -8.09 9.86
N VAL A 22 -6.33 -8.45 10.94
CA VAL A 22 -6.83 -9.38 11.98
C VAL A 22 -8.21 -9.02 12.53
N LYS A 23 -8.59 -7.74 12.52
CA LYS A 23 -9.88 -7.27 13.04
C LYS A 23 -10.71 -6.47 12.04
N ASP A 24 -10.08 -5.95 10.99
CA ASP A 24 -10.67 -5.00 10.04
C ASP A 24 -10.08 -5.26 8.67
N SER A 25 -10.90 -5.16 7.62
CA SER A 25 -10.36 -5.11 6.26
C SER A 25 -10.01 -3.65 5.92
N VAL A 26 -8.91 -3.46 5.19
CA VAL A 26 -8.43 -2.14 4.80
C VAL A 26 -8.12 -2.10 3.32
N THR A 27 -8.28 -0.94 2.70
CA THR A 27 -7.83 -0.70 1.32
C THR A 27 -6.52 0.05 1.33
N VAL A 28 -5.51 -0.42 0.60
CA VAL A 28 -4.23 0.27 0.43
C VAL A 28 -4.42 1.48 -0.48
N LEU A 29 -3.97 2.65 -0.03
CA LEU A 29 -4.10 3.89 -0.78
C LEU A 29 -3.02 4.02 -1.88
N ASP A 30 -3.28 4.90 -2.83
CA ASP A 30 -2.36 5.17 -3.93
C ASP A 30 -1.08 5.91 -3.52
N LEU A 31 -0.14 6.00 -4.48
CA LEU A 31 1.15 6.69 -4.31
C LEU A 31 1.01 8.16 -3.89
N ASN A 32 -0.10 8.85 -4.19
CA ASN A 32 -0.31 10.24 -3.82
C ASN A 32 -0.53 10.42 -2.31
N TYR A 33 -0.95 9.38 -1.60
CA TYR A 33 -1.10 9.39 -0.15
C TYR A 33 0.19 9.00 0.59
N TRP A 34 1.22 8.55 -0.12
CA TRP A 34 2.54 8.33 0.47
C TRP A 34 3.25 9.67 0.71
N LYS A 35 3.53 9.95 1.99
CA LYS A 35 4.18 11.21 2.40
C LYS A 35 5.66 11.26 2.07
N GLU A 36 6.32 10.10 2.06
CA GLU A 36 7.77 10.02 1.94
C GLU A 36 8.19 9.02 0.87
N LYS A 37 9.23 9.40 0.12
CA LYS A 37 9.89 8.53 -0.85
C LYS A 37 10.99 7.74 -0.15
N GLY A 38 11.05 6.46 -0.45
CA GLY A 38 12.11 5.55 0.00
C GLY A 38 13.29 5.51 -0.97
N LYS A 39 13.88 4.33 -1.12
CA LYS A 39 15.09 4.12 -1.92
C LYS A 39 14.88 4.51 -3.39
N LYS A 40 15.79 5.34 -3.92
CA LYS A 40 15.86 5.68 -5.34
C LYS A 40 16.31 4.45 -6.14
N ILE A 41 15.59 4.16 -7.22
CA ILE A 41 15.94 3.12 -8.19
C ILE A 41 16.42 3.83 -9.46
N ILE A 42 17.63 3.47 -9.89
CA ILE A 42 18.28 4.03 -11.07
C ILE A 42 18.22 2.99 -12.18
N ASP A 43 17.28 3.17 -13.11
CA ASP A 43 17.21 2.42 -14.36
C ASP A 43 17.08 3.43 -15.51
N GLY A 44 18.21 3.78 -16.12
CA GLY A 44 18.26 4.83 -17.13
C GLY A 44 17.46 4.52 -18.40
N ARG A 45 17.34 3.24 -18.77
CA ARG A 45 16.60 2.85 -19.98
C ARG A 45 15.10 2.99 -19.76
N LEU A 46 14.61 2.46 -18.64
CA LEU A 46 13.19 2.56 -18.29
C LEU A 46 12.79 4.01 -17.99
N ALA A 47 13.65 4.76 -17.29
CA ALA A 47 13.46 6.18 -16.98
C ALA A 47 13.35 7.01 -18.26
N SER A 48 14.27 6.82 -19.21
CA SER A 48 14.23 7.50 -20.52
C SER A 48 13.00 7.11 -21.34
N TYR A 49 12.61 5.84 -21.32
CA TYR A 49 11.42 5.35 -22.03
C TYR A 49 10.12 5.96 -21.47
N LEU A 50 10.02 6.10 -20.15
CA LEU A 50 8.85 6.68 -19.48
C LEU A 50 8.90 8.20 -19.32
N GLY A 51 10.01 8.86 -19.72
CA GLY A 51 10.18 10.31 -19.60
C GLY A 51 10.27 10.81 -18.16
N VAL A 52 10.86 10.03 -17.25
CA VAL A 52 11.03 10.39 -15.83
C VAL A 52 12.52 10.36 -15.44
N ASP A 53 12.93 11.12 -14.43
CA ASP A 53 14.34 11.17 -14.01
C ASP A 53 14.79 9.92 -13.24
N CYS A 54 13.88 9.34 -12.46
CA CYS A 54 14.14 8.17 -11.62
C CYS A 54 12.85 7.57 -11.07
N PHE A 55 12.98 6.35 -10.55
CA PHE A 55 11.93 5.71 -9.76
C PHE A 55 12.30 5.78 -8.28
N SER A 56 11.30 5.74 -7.41
CA SER A 56 11.50 5.65 -5.96
C SER A 56 10.57 4.60 -5.41
N MET A 57 11.07 3.78 -4.50
CA MET A 57 10.22 2.89 -3.71
C MET A 57 9.45 3.72 -2.68
N PRO A 58 8.27 3.29 -2.23
CA PRO A 58 7.69 3.83 -1.00
C PRO A 58 8.69 3.66 0.17
N ARG A 59 8.60 4.54 1.16
CA ARG A 59 9.36 4.35 2.41
C ARG A 59 8.96 3.02 3.04
N THR A 60 9.92 2.31 3.62
CA THR A 60 9.67 1.11 4.42
C THR A 60 10.37 1.28 5.76
N SER A 61 9.60 1.38 6.83
CA SER A 61 10.01 1.49 8.23
C SER A 61 9.39 0.34 9.04
N TYR A 62 9.43 0.44 10.37
CA TYR A 62 8.86 -0.59 11.25
C TYR A 62 7.33 -0.51 11.36
N SER A 63 6.73 0.68 11.19
CA SER A 63 5.28 0.86 11.25
C SER A 63 4.82 2.13 10.53
N GLY A 64 3.61 2.08 9.96
CA GLY A 64 2.91 3.26 9.44
C GLY A 64 3.31 3.72 8.03
N ASP A 65 4.05 2.90 7.26
CA ASP A 65 4.48 3.30 5.91
C ASP A 65 3.44 3.06 4.83
N ILE A 66 2.49 2.15 5.07
CA ILE A 66 1.44 1.80 4.13
C ILE A 66 0.18 2.59 4.52
N PRO A 67 -0.20 3.63 3.77
CA PRO A 67 -1.40 4.39 3.98
C PRO A 67 -2.56 3.49 3.58
N VAL A 68 -3.50 3.36 4.50
CA VAL A 68 -4.67 2.53 4.32
C VAL A 68 -5.90 3.28 4.79
N VAL A 69 -7.05 2.88 4.27
CA VAL A 69 -8.36 3.33 4.73
C VAL A 69 -9.22 2.12 5.06
N SER A 70 -10.10 2.24 6.05
CA SER A 70 -11.02 1.15 6.42
C SER A 70 -11.92 0.77 5.24
N PHE A 71 -12.13 -0.54 5.07
CA PHE A 71 -13.06 -1.09 4.10
C PHE A 71 -13.98 -2.13 4.77
N PRO A 72 -15.29 -2.12 4.50
CA PRO A 72 -16.04 -1.09 3.76
C PRO A 72 -16.12 0.23 4.55
N TYR A 73 -16.50 1.33 3.91
CA TYR A 73 -16.67 2.62 4.61
C TYR A 73 -17.78 2.63 5.66
N MET A 74 -18.68 1.65 5.61
CA MET A 74 -19.83 1.54 6.49
C MET A 74 -19.76 0.20 7.21
N HIS A 75 -19.71 0.26 8.53
CA HIS A 75 -19.60 -0.87 9.43
C HIS A 75 -20.86 -1.02 10.27
N VAL A 76 -21.08 -2.24 10.76
CA VAL A 76 -22.10 -2.52 11.77
C VAL A 76 -21.41 -2.79 13.09
N CYS A 77 -21.91 -2.20 14.16
CA CYS A 77 -21.40 -2.43 15.50
C CYS A 77 -21.37 -3.94 15.81
N SER A 78 -20.19 -4.46 16.14
CA SER A 78 -19.99 -5.89 16.44
C SER A 78 -20.77 -6.36 17.69
N ASN A 79 -21.29 -5.43 18.50
CA ASN A 79 -22.18 -5.76 19.59
C ASN A 79 -23.56 -6.14 19.04
N VAL A 80 -23.94 -7.40 19.22
CA VAL A 80 -25.21 -8.00 18.77
C VAL A 80 -26.47 -7.29 19.27
N LYS A 81 -26.39 -6.51 20.37
CA LYS A 81 -27.51 -5.73 20.92
C LYS A 81 -27.56 -4.26 20.42
N CYS A 82 -26.51 -3.78 19.76
CA CYS A 82 -26.36 -2.37 19.40
C CYS A 82 -26.97 -2.04 18.02
N GLY A 83 -26.64 -2.83 16.99
CA GLY A 83 -27.18 -2.66 15.63
C GLY A 83 -26.88 -1.33 14.94
N ARG A 84 -25.98 -0.49 15.49
CA ARG A 84 -25.62 0.80 14.88
C ARG A 84 -24.79 0.61 13.62
N ILE A 85 -25.08 1.42 12.62
CA ILE A 85 -24.34 1.55 11.37
C ILE A 85 -23.52 2.84 11.46
N PHE A 86 -22.24 2.79 11.12
CA PHE A 86 -21.34 3.94 11.13
C PHE A 86 -20.28 3.84 10.04
#